data_AF-A0A969DVK2-F1
#
_entry.id   AF-A0A969DVK2-F1
#
_cell.length_a   1.000
_cell.length_b   1.000
_cell.length_c   1.000
_cell.angle_alpha   90.00
_cell.angle_beta   90.00
_cell.angle_gamma   90.00
#
_symmetry.space_group_name_H-M   'P 1'
#
loop_
_entity.id
_entity.type
_entity.pdbx_description
1 polymer ?
#
loop_
_entity_poly.entity_id
_entity_poly.type
_entity_poly.pdbx_seq_one_letter_code
_entity_poly.pdbx_strand_id
1 'polypeptide(L)'
;FYGNEQVDSYLDLALGAPTEEEAITFWKAAQWDGENAGFTTPGDAAWAWLVNLDHTYFVDECLDIGSQQVQPHGHGWPITANIAEWSWTCEG
;
A
#
# COMPACT_ATOMS: atom_id res chain seq x y z
N PHE A 1 2.87 6.18 22.87
CA PHE A 1 2.99 6.59 21.46
C PHE A 1 4.44 6.41 21.05
N TYR A 2 4.70 6.07 19.79
CA TYR A 2 6.06 6.08 19.23
C TYR A 2 6.43 7.53 18.86
N GLY A 3 7.70 7.90 18.96
CA GLY A 3 8.18 9.23 18.58
C GLY A 3 9.69 9.23 18.39
N ASN A 4 10.14 9.80 17.28
CA ASN A 4 11.54 9.90 16.89
C ASN A 4 11.68 11.14 16.00
N GLU A 5 12.37 12.18 16.50
CA GLU A 5 12.43 13.50 15.85
C GLU A 5 12.99 13.42 14.41
N GLN A 6 13.94 12.52 14.15
CA GLN A 6 14.51 12.35 12.81
C GLN A 6 13.51 11.68 11.86
N VAL A 7 12.78 10.68 12.34
CA VAL A 7 11.69 10.05 11.58
C VAL A 7 10.60 11.06 11.30
N ASP A 8 10.17 11.82 12.32
CA ASP A 8 9.14 12.87 12.19
C ASP A 8 9.57 13.93 11.16
N SER A 9 10.83 14.35 11.17
CA SER A 9 11.38 15.28 10.16
C SER A 9 11.31 14.71 8.74
N TYR A 10 11.57 13.41 8.54
CA TYR A 10 11.41 12.80 7.22
C TYR A 10 9.95 12.72 6.79
N LEU A 11 9.03 12.43 7.72
CA LEU A 11 7.59 12.42 7.42
C LEU A 11 7.12 13.83 7.01
N ASP A 12 7.56 14.87 7.71
CA ASP A 12 7.24 16.27 7.38
C ASP A 12 7.80 16.69 6.01
N LEU A 13 9.05 16.32 5.70
CA LEU A 13 9.65 16.56 4.39
C LEU A 13 8.91 15.83 3.27
N ALA A 14 8.50 14.59 3.51
CA ALA A 14 7.75 13.80 2.53
C ALA A 14 6.37 14.42 2.23
N LEU A 15 5.68 14.92 3.26
CA LEU A 15 4.41 15.63 3.12
C LEU A 15 4.56 16.98 2.40
N GLY A 16 5.68 17.68 2.62
CA GLY A 16 5.98 18.98 2.03
C GLY A 16 6.62 18.94 0.65
N ALA A 17 6.97 17.75 0.13
CA ALA A 17 7.70 17.61 -1.11
C ALA A 17 6.88 18.07 -2.33
N PRO A 18 7.50 18.76 -3.31
CA PRO A 18 6.82 19.29 -4.50
C PRO A 18 6.48 18.22 -5.53
N THR A 19 7.10 17.04 -5.44
CA THR A 19 6.89 15.92 -6.36
C THR A 19 6.80 14.60 -5.59
N GLU A 20 6.09 13.64 -6.19
CA GLU A 20 6.00 12.28 -5.64
C GLU A 20 7.37 11.59 -5.55
N GLU A 21 8.24 11.79 -6.53
CA GLU A 21 9.59 11.21 -6.55
C GLU A 21 10.43 11.70 -5.35
N GLU A 22 10.36 13.00 -5.05
CA GLU A 22 11.02 13.58 -3.89
C GLU A 22 10.38 13.09 -2.58
N ALA A 23 9.04 13.03 -2.52
CA ALA A 23 8.32 12.50 -1.37
C ALA A 23 8.71 11.05 -1.06
N ILE A 24 8.82 10.19 -2.08
CA ILE A 24 9.20 8.77 -1.95
C ILE A 24 10.59 8.63 -1.32
N THR A 25 11.52 9.54 -1.62
CA THR A 25 12.86 9.53 -1.01
C THR A 25 12.77 9.70 0.51
N PHE A 26 11.98 10.67 0.96
CA PHE A 26 11.77 10.91 2.39
C PHE A 26 10.91 9.82 3.07
N TRP A 27 9.89 9.28 2.39
CA TRP A 27 9.12 8.13 2.91
C TRP A 27 9.98 6.89 3.13
N LYS A 28 10.99 6.67 2.30
CA LYS A 28 11.96 5.59 2.49
C LYS A 28 12.91 5.88 3.65
N ALA A 29 13.40 7.12 3.76
CA ALA A 29 14.27 7.52 4.88
C ALA A 29 13.57 7.38 6.24
N ALA A 30 12.27 7.73 6.33
CA ALA A 30 11.49 7.52 7.55
C ALA A 30 11.40 6.04 7.95
N GLN A 31 11.36 5.12 6.97
CA GLN A 31 11.41 3.68 7.23
C GLN A 31 12.79 3.27 7.73
N TRP A 32 13.84 3.68 7.04
CA TRP A 32 15.24 3.50 7.40
C TRP A 32 16.13 4.44 6.59
N ASP A 33 16.96 5.23 7.26
CA ASP A 33 17.86 6.20 6.62
C ASP A 33 19.18 5.60 6.12
N GLY A 34 19.52 4.38 6.55
CA GLY A 34 20.80 3.74 6.23
C GLY A 34 21.85 3.81 7.34
N GLU A 35 21.60 4.58 8.41
CA GLU A 35 22.56 4.91 9.46
C GLU A 35 22.05 4.54 10.86
N ASN A 36 21.09 5.29 11.39
CA ASN A 36 20.66 5.15 12.77
C ASN A 36 19.18 5.50 13.05
N ALA A 37 18.42 6.02 12.08
CA ALA A 37 17.02 6.38 12.28
C ALA A 37 16.08 5.63 11.33
N GLY A 38 14.95 5.21 11.86
CA GLY A 38 13.88 4.59 11.08
C GLY A 38 12.92 3.79 11.95
N PHE A 39 11.64 3.80 11.61
CA PHE A 39 10.64 3.06 12.38
C PHE A 39 10.59 1.55 12.07
N THR A 40 11.30 1.09 11.04
CA THR A 40 11.33 -0.33 10.64
C THR A 40 12.38 -1.13 11.42
N THR A 41 12.44 -2.44 11.19
CA THR A 41 13.25 -3.39 11.96
C THR A 41 14.74 -3.03 12.09
N PRO A 42 15.44 -2.49 11.07
CA PRO A 42 16.84 -2.08 11.21
C PRO A 42 17.07 -0.89 12.16
N GLY A 43 16.04 -0.07 12.38
CA GLY A 43 16.05 1.05 13.33
C GLY A 43 15.32 0.67 14.62
N ASP A 44 14.22 1.37 14.91
CA ASP A 44 13.52 1.29 16.20
C ASP A 44 12.59 0.08 16.33
N ALA A 45 12.35 -0.65 15.23
CA ALA A 45 11.45 -1.82 15.20
C ALA A 45 10.09 -1.55 15.86
N ALA A 46 9.47 -0.41 15.54
CA ALA A 46 8.25 0.08 16.19
C ALA A 46 7.02 -0.82 15.96
N TRP A 47 7.06 -1.66 14.92
CA TRP A 47 5.99 -2.58 14.54
C TRP A 47 6.54 -3.94 14.09
N ALA A 48 5.77 -4.99 14.34
CA ALA A 48 5.94 -6.29 13.71
C ALA A 48 4.91 -6.45 12.57
N TRP A 49 5.25 -5.97 11.38
CA TRP A 49 4.44 -6.20 10.18
C TRP A 49 4.46 -7.68 9.82
N LEU A 50 3.29 -8.31 9.66
CA LEU A 50 3.18 -9.74 9.44
C LEU A 50 2.99 -10.09 7.95
N VAL A 51 1.85 -9.70 7.39
CA VAL A 51 1.43 -10.06 6.03
C VAL A 51 0.59 -8.94 5.42
N ASN A 52 0.57 -8.89 4.09
CA ASN A 52 -0.47 -8.20 3.34
C ASN A 52 -1.61 -9.19 3.05
N LEU A 53 -2.85 -8.72 3.09
CA LEU A 53 -4.03 -9.55 2.82
C LEU A 53 -4.40 -9.47 1.34
N ASP A 54 -4.70 -10.62 0.74
CA ASP A 54 -5.36 -10.69 -0.56
C ASP A 54 -6.88 -10.81 -0.35
N HIS A 55 -7.65 -10.14 -1.21
CA HIS A 55 -9.09 -10.35 -1.26
C HIS A 55 -9.42 -11.55 -2.15
N THR A 56 -10.22 -12.47 -1.61
CA THR A 56 -10.66 -13.67 -2.32
C THR A 56 -12.13 -13.55 -2.67
N TYR A 57 -12.48 -13.82 -3.92
CA TYR A 57 -13.84 -13.76 -4.43
C TYR A 57 -14.28 -15.13 -4.96
N PHE A 58 -15.53 -15.47 -4.71
CA PHE A 58 -16.19 -16.59 -5.39
C PHE A 58 -16.99 -16.02 -6.55
N VAL A 59 -16.68 -16.47 -7.77
CA VAL A 59 -17.17 -15.92 -9.03
C VAL A 59 -17.68 -17.06 -9.90
N ASP A 60 -18.68 -16.79 -10.73
CA ASP A 60 -19.16 -17.75 -11.73
C ASP A 60 -18.03 -18.10 -12.72
N GLU A 61 -17.91 -19.38 -13.10
CA GLU A 61 -16.85 -19.85 -14.00
C GLU A 61 -16.90 -19.18 -15.38
N CYS A 62 -18.06 -18.66 -15.79
CA CYS A 62 -18.27 -17.95 -17.05
C CYS A 62 -18.05 -16.43 -16.96
N LEU A 63 -17.76 -15.88 -15.78
CA LEU A 63 -17.50 -14.44 -15.59
C LEU A 63 -16.01 -14.17 -15.38
N ASP A 64 -15.36 -13.59 -16.39
CA ASP A 64 -14.01 -13.06 -16.27
C ASP A 64 -14.05 -11.65 -15.66
N ILE A 65 -13.45 -11.50 -14.47
CA ILE A 65 -13.37 -10.22 -13.73
C ILE A 65 -12.10 -9.42 -14.04
N GLY A 66 -11.31 -9.82 -15.03
CA GLY A 66 -10.10 -9.12 -15.47
C GLY A 66 -9.00 -9.04 -14.41
N SER A 67 -8.06 -8.10 -14.61
CA SER A 67 -6.92 -7.92 -13.72
C SER A 67 -7.26 -6.97 -12.57
N GLN A 68 -7.26 -7.50 -11.35
CA GLN A 68 -7.48 -6.68 -10.16
C GLN A 68 -6.25 -5.83 -9.82
N GLN A 69 -6.47 -4.61 -9.35
CA GLN A 69 -5.43 -3.80 -8.71
C GLN A 69 -5.17 -4.27 -7.27
N VAL A 70 -4.14 -3.74 -6.61
CA VAL A 70 -4.01 -3.86 -5.15
C VAL A 70 -5.22 -3.20 -4.50
N GLN A 71 -6.04 -4.00 -3.85
CA GLN A 71 -7.33 -3.53 -3.36
C GLN A 71 -7.17 -2.80 -2.01
N PRO A 72 -7.80 -1.62 -1.83
CA PRO A 72 -7.71 -0.88 -0.59
C PRO A 72 -8.37 -1.65 0.56
N HIS A 73 -7.81 -1.47 1.76
CA HIS A 73 -8.44 -1.96 2.98
C HIS A 73 -9.69 -1.13 3.30
N GLY A 74 -10.83 -1.80 3.49
CA GLY A 74 -12.05 -1.17 4.01
C GLY A 74 -13.34 -1.84 3.53
N HIS A 75 -14.48 -1.37 4.03
CA HIS A 75 -15.83 -1.89 3.72
C HIS A 75 -16.39 -1.39 2.39
N GLY A 76 -15.52 -0.99 1.45
CA GLY A 76 -15.89 -0.50 0.13
C GLY A 76 -16.21 -1.62 -0.85
N TRP A 77 -16.22 -1.29 -2.14
CA TRP A 77 -16.44 -2.24 -3.24
C TRP A 77 -15.18 -2.33 -4.11
N PRO A 78 -14.02 -2.75 -3.56
CA PRO A 78 -12.76 -2.70 -4.30
C PRO A 78 -12.75 -3.62 -5.53
N ILE A 79 -13.55 -4.70 -5.51
CA ILE A 79 -13.72 -5.60 -6.66
C ILE A 79 -14.24 -4.88 -7.91
N THR A 80 -15.03 -3.82 -7.76
CA THR A 80 -15.65 -3.14 -8.91
C THR A 80 -14.74 -2.09 -9.53
N ALA A 81 -13.49 -1.95 -9.06
CA ALA A 81 -12.61 -0.91 -9.55
C ALA A 81 -12.24 -1.07 -11.03
N ASN A 82 -12.30 -2.30 -11.56
CA ASN A 82 -12.09 -2.61 -12.97
C ASN A 82 -13.36 -3.17 -13.65
N ILE A 83 -14.56 -2.84 -13.15
CA ILE A 83 -15.82 -3.44 -13.64
C ILE A 83 -16.04 -3.29 -15.15
N ALA A 84 -15.45 -2.26 -15.78
CA ALA A 84 -15.51 -2.05 -17.22
C ALA A 84 -14.73 -3.08 -18.05
N GLU A 85 -13.83 -3.84 -17.43
CA GLU A 85 -13.05 -4.91 -18.06
C GLU A 85 -13.76 -6.27 -18.00
N TRP A 86 -14.85 -6.38 -17.23
CA TRP A 86 -15.50 -7.66 -16.99
C TRP A 86 -16.21 -8.16 -18.25
N SER A 87 -16.17 -9.46 -18.47
CA SER A 87 -16.82 -10.08 -19.63
C SER A 87 -17.36 -11.47 -19.32
N TRP A 88 -18.45 -11.82 -19.99
CA TRP A 88 -18.95 -13.20 -20.01
C TRP A 88 -18.24 -13.97 -21.10
N THR A 89 -17.65 -15.11 -20.75
CA THR A 89 -16.81 -15.92 -21.64
C THR A 89 -17.50 -17.15 -22.21
N CYS A 90 -18.69 -17.49 -21.68
CA CYS A 90 -19.55 -18.55 -22.18
C CYS A 90 -20.67 -17.98 -23.08
N GLU A 91 -21.09 -18.76 -24.07
CA GLU A 91 -22.34 -18.51 -24.81
C GLU A 91 -23.53 -19.13 -24.05
N GLY A 92 -24.69 -18.48 -24.11
CA GLY A 92 -25.94 -18.94 -23.47
C GLY A 92 -26.68 -20.01 -24.26
#